data_AF-A0A7X3VS26-F1
#
_entry.id   AF-A0A7X3VS26-F1
#
_cell.length_a   1.000
_cell.length_b   1.000
_cell.length_c   1.000
_cell.angle_alpha   90.00
_cell.angle_beta   90.00
_cell.angle_gamma   90.00
#
_symmetry.space_group_name_H-M   'P 1'
#
loop_
_entity.id
_entity.type
_entity.pdbx_description
1 polymer ?
#
loop_
_entity_poly.entity_id
_entity_poly.type
_entity_poly.pdbx_seq_one_letter_code
_entity_poly.pdbx_strand_id
1 'polypeptide(L)'
;MKTWIIFGICTLVLAGCTTVESQKMRAERDQLLKNYEDLREENSELKVKDRITDTLLGKWKFLSLEMAESGVTQEVAEAKAALYALELRNLTLEFFEEKGIYHYRGKKGGTEVFGQWTVITIRYGDEPFPFIRFVRRTGPELEKLLFAATEDGRALGLSSAPGLDAARDVSISVTPDRLYLTMHGKMQSGPAGWVQSGGVRCYFERVKE
;
A
#
# COMPACT_ATOMS: atom_id res chain seq x y z
N MET A 1 57.37 -38.27 27.72
CA MET A 1 56.28 -37.63 28.50
C MET A 1 56.07 -36.14 28.19
N LYS A 2 56.65 -35.57 27.11
CA LYS A 2 56.58 -34.12 26.79
C LYS A 2 55.74 -33.79 25.54
N THR A 3 55.45 -34.79 24.70
CA THR A 3 54.64 -34.67 23.47
C THR A 3 53.12 -34.74 23.70
N TRP A 4 52.68 -35.31 24.82
CA TRP A 4 51.25 -35.45 25.13
C TRP A 4 50.59 -34.15 25.63
N ILE A 5 51.38 -33.24 26.23
CA ILE A 5 50.88 -31.95 26.72
C ILE A 5 50.59 -30.98 25.56
N ILE A 6 51.36 -31.06 24.48
CA ILE A 6 51.22 -30.18 23.31
C ILE A 6 49.92 -30.51 22.54
N PHE A 7 49.56 -31.80 22.41
CA PHE A 7 48.30 -32.19 21.78
C PHE A 7 47.05 -31.78 22.58
N GLY A 8 47.11 -31.77 23.91
CA GLY A 8 46.00 -31.33 24.78
C GLY A 8 45.74 -29.82 24.73
N ILE A 9 46.77 -29.01 24.52
CA ILE A 9 46.63 -27.54 24.38
C ILE A 9 46.04 -27.20 23.00
N CYS A 10 46.47 -27.88 21.93
CA CYS A 10 45.92 -27.64 20.59
C CYS A 10 44.44 -28.00 20.47
N THR A 11 43.95 -29.06 21.15
CA THR A 11 42.52 -29.41 21.15
C THR A 11 41.67 -28.42 21.96
N LEU A 12 42.19 -27.85 23.04
CA LEU A 12 41.50 -26.81 23.83
C LEU A 12 41.40 -25.47 23.09
N VAL A 13 42.43 -25.08 22.32
CA VAL A 13 42.40 -23.86 21.50
C VAL A 13 41.43 -24.00 20.32
N LEU A 14 41.38 -25.17 19.67
CA LEU A 14 40.44 -25.44 18.57
C LEU A 14 38.98 -25.54 19.05
N ALA A 15 38.74 -26.14 20.22
CA ALA A 15 37.42 -26.13 20.84
C ALA A 15 37.01 -24.70 21.28
N GLY A 16 37.93 -23.92 21.85
CA GLY A 16 37.66 -22.53 22.25
C GLY A 16 37.28 -21.61 21.09
N CYS A 17 38.00 -21.67 19.97
CA CYS A 17 37.71 -20.85 18.78
C CYS A 17 36.37 -21.20 18.12
N THR A 18 36.07 -22.49 17.96
CA THR A 18 34.78 -22.95 17.39
C THR A 18 33.58 -22.62 18.29
N THR A 19 33.78 -22.58 19.61
CA THR A 19 32.72 -22.21 20.56
C THR A 19 32.44 -20.70 20.53
N VAL A 20 33.48 -19.86 20.44
CA VAL A 20 33.31 -18.40 20.35
C VAL A 20 32.69 -17.98 19.02
N GLU A 21 33.12 -18.59 17.90
CA GLU A 21 32.56 -18.30 16.58
C GLU A 21 31.10 -18.77 16.46
N SER A 22 30.77 -19.94 17.02
CA SER A 22 29.38 -20.41 17.07
C SER A 22 28.50 -19.60 18.02
N GLN A 23 29.03 -19.08 19.13
CA GLN A 23 28.31 -18.14 20.00
C GLN A 23 28.04 -16.82 19.31
N LYS A 24 29.02 -16.28 18.57
CA LYS A 24 28.86 -15.05 17.79
C LYS A 24 27.80 -15.22 16.70
N MET A 25 27.84 -16.31 15.94
CA MET A 25 26.83 -16.61 14.91
C MET A 25 25.42 -16.79 15.51
N ARG A 26 25.30 -17.40 16.70
CA ARG A 26 24.00 -17.51 17.40
C ARG A 26 23.49 -16.13 17.82
N ALA A 27 24.34 -15.29 18.40
CA ALA A 27 23.96 -13.94 18.79
C ALA A 27 23.53 -13.09 17.58
N GLU A 28 24.25 -13.18 16.45
CA GLU A 28 23.87 -12.51 15.19
C GLU A 28 22.53 -13.02 14.66
N ARG A 29 22.31 -14.34 14.66
CA ARG A 29 21.01 -14.94 14.26
C ARG A 29 19.88 -14.47 15.16
N ASP A 30 20.07 -14.50 16.48
CA ASP A 30 19.05 -14.11 17.46
C ASP A 30 18.73 -12.62 17.34
N GLN A 31 19.74 -11.78 17.08
CA GLN A 31 19.55 -10.36 16.79
C GLN A 31 18.75 -10.13 15.51
N LEU A 32 19.05 -10.87 14.43
CA LEU A 32 18.29 -10.78 13.17
C LEU A 32 16.84 -11.24 13.35
N LEU A 33 16.61 -12.33 14.08
CA LEU A 33 15.28 -12.83 14.40
C LEU A 33 14.49 -11.80 15.21
N LYS A 34 15.11 -11.22 16.24
CA LYS A 34 14.48 -10.18 17.04
C LYS A 34 14.13 -8.95 16.20
N ASN A 35 15.06 -8.46 15.40
CA ASN A 35 14.79 -7.32 14.50
C ASN A 35 13.64 -7.63 13.53
N TYR A 36 13.58 -8.86 13.01
CA TYR A 36 12.49 -9.30 12.14
C TYR A 36 11.14 -9.35 12.89
N GLU A 37 11.11 -9.89 14.11
CA GLU A 37 9.90 -9.95 14.95
C GLU A 37 9.41 -8.54 15.33
N ASP A 38 10.33 -7.65 15.72
CA ASP A 38 10.05 -6.26 16.05
C ASP A 38 9.44 -5.52 14.82
N LEU A 39 10.05 -5.67 13.63
CA LEU A 39 9.52 -5.10 12.38
C LEU A 39 8.16 -5.69 12.01
N ARG A 40 7.94 -6.98 12.25
CA ARG A 40 6.67 -7.66 11.99
C ARG A 40 5.57 -7.15 12.92
N GLU A 41 5.90 -6.88 14.18
CA GLU A 41 4.96 -6.34 15.17
C GLU A 41 4.63 -4.87 14.89
N GLU A 42 5.62 -4.06 14.51
CA GLU A 42 5.43 -2.67 14.08
C GLU A 42 4.55 -2.60 12.82
N ASN A 43 4.77 -3.52 11.87
CA ASN A 43 3.94 -3.68 10.68
C ASN A 43 2.82 -4.71 10.86
N SER A 44 2.26 -4.78 12.07
CA SER A 44 1.02 -5.55 12.28
C SER A 44 -0.14 -4.90 11.54
N GLU A 45 -1.10 -5.72 11.07
CA GLU A 45 -2.24 -5.23 10.28
C GLU A 45 -3.03 -4.15 11.03
N LEU A 46 -3.19 -4.32 12.35
CA LEU A 46 -3.88 -3.37 13.20
C LEU A 46 -3.12 -2.03 13.29
N LYS A 47 -1.81 -2.04 13.57
CA LYS A 47 -1.01 -0.80 13.65
C LYS A 47 -0.98 -0.07 12.30
N VAL A 48 -0.90 -0.79 11.19
CA VAL A 48 -0.95 -0.20 9.84
C VAL A 48 -2.32 0.44 9.59
N LYS A 49 -3.41 -0.28 9.90
CA LYS A 49 -4.77 0.24 9.78
C LYS A 49 -4.97 1.51 10.61
N ASP A 50 -4.54 1.50 11.87
CA ASP A 50 -4.73 2.63 12.79
C ASP A 50 -3.93 3.85 12.30
N ARG A 51 -2.65 3.66 11.94
CA ARG A 51 -1.81 4.73 11.38
C ARG A 51 -2.43 5.36 10.13
N ILE A 52 -2.94 4.53 9.21
CA ILE A 52 -3.58 5.03 7.98
C ILE A 52 -4.86 5.78 8.33
N THR A 53 -5.68 5.23 9.23
CA THR A 53 -6.95 5.84 9.67
C THR A 53 -6.70 7.23 10.24
N ASP A 54 -5.76 7.36 11.17
CA ASP A 54 -5.40 8.64 11.80
C ASP A 54 -4.84 9.64 10.80
N THR A 55 -3.94 9.19 9.92
CA THR A 55 -3.32 10.07 8.93
C THR A 55 -4.29 10.49 7.83
N LEU A 56 -5.31 9.67 7.52
CA LEU A 56 -6.26 9.95 6.45
C LEU A 56 -7.24 11.08 6.77
N LEU A 57 -7.58 11.28 8.05
CA LEU A 57 -8.54 12.31 8.48
C LEU A 57 -8.12 13.71 8.05
N GLY A 58 -9.05 14.46 7.47
CA GLY A 58 -8.84 15.82 6.96
C GLY A 58 -9.28 15.97 5.50
N LYS A 59 -8.96 17.14 4.93
CA LYS A 59 -9.30 17.52 3.56
C LYS A 59 -8.11 17.30 2.62
N TRP A 60 -8.43 16.83 1.43
CA TRP A 60 -7.50 16.46 0.39
C TRP A 60 -7.97 17.02 -0.94
N LYS A 61 -7.04 17.56 -1.73
CA LYS A 61 -7.30 18.08 -3.06
C LYS A 61 -6.60 17.22 -4.09
N PHE A 62 -7.30 16.88 -5.16
CA PHE A 62 -6.72 16.14 -6.27
C PHE A 62 -5.58 16.94 -6.92
N LEU A 63 -4.49 16.25 -7.22
CA LEU A 63 -3.29 16.83 -7.84
C LEU A 63 -3.07 16.28 -9.25
N SER A 64 -2.97 14.96 -9.36
CA SER A 64 -2.60 14.28 -10.59
C SER A 64 -3.10 12.84 -10.61
N LEU A 65 -2.97 12.21 -11.76
CA LEU A 65 -3.31 10.81 -11.97
C LEU A 65 -2.22 10.18 -12.82
N GLU A 66 -1.85 8.95 -12.48
CA GLU A 66 -0.96 8.12 -13.28
C GLU A 66 -1.69 6.84 -13.71
N MET A 67 -1.35 6.38 -14.91
CA MET A 67 -1.90 5.16 -15.49
C MET A 67 -0.78 4.23 -15.92
N ALA A 68 -0.84 2.99 -15.45
CA ALA A 68 -0.03 1.90 -15.95
C ALA A 68 -0.93 0.97 -16.77
N GLU A 69 -1.00 1.20 -18.08
CA GLU A 69 -1.82 0.42 -19.03
C GLU A 69 -0.93 -0.51 -19.85
N SER A 70 -1.24 -1.81 -19.84
CA SER A 70 -0.54 -2.80 -20.67
C SER A 70 -1.02 -2.76 -22.12
N GLY A 71 -0.08 -2.77 -23.07
CA GLY A 71 -0.38 -2.83 -24.51
C GLY A 71 -0.42 -1.48 -25.23
N VAL A 72 -0.10 -0.39 -24.53
CA VAL A 72 0.10 0.95 -25.12
C VAL A 72 1.48 1.48 -24.78
N THR A 73 1.98 2.45 -25.55
CA THR A 73 3.23 3.14 -25.22
C THR A 73 3.04 4.03 -23.99
N GLN A 74 4.12 4.32 -23.28
CA GLN A 74 4.10 5.20 -22.11
C GLN A 74 3.53 6.58 -22.43
N GLU A 75 3.90 7.16 -23.57
CA GLU A 75 3.40 8.46 -24.04
C GLU A 75 1.87 8.48 -24.20
N VAL A 76 1.28 7.39 -24.71
CA VAL A 76 -0.18 7.26 -24.85
C VAL A 76 -0.85 7.13 -23.48
N ALA A 77 -0.26 6.36 -22.57
CA ALA A 77 -0.77 6.23 -21.20
C ALA A 77 -0.72 7.58 -20.45
N GLU A 78 0.37 8.34 -20.59
CA GLU A 78 0.53 9.67 -20.00
C GLU A 78 -0.46 10.67 -20.59
N ALA A 79 -0.66 10.69 -21.91
CA ALA A 79 -1.64 11.57 -22.56
C ALA A 79 -3.08 11.26 -22.10
N LYS A 80 -3.44 9.97 -21.99
CA LYS A 80 -4.72 9.56 -21.40
C LYS A 80 -4.85 10.03 -19.96
N ALA A 81 -3.85 9.77 -19.12
CA ALA A 81 -3.84 10.17 -17.72
C ALA A 81 -4.02 11.68 -17.56
N ALA A 82 -3.36 12.49 -18.39
CA ALA A 82 -3.48 13.95 -18.40
C ALA A 82 -4.90 14.41 -18.74
N LEU A 83 -5.56 13.79 -19.72
CA LEU A 83 -6.96 14.09 -20.04
C LEU A 83 -7.90 13.80 -18.87
N TYR A 84 -7.75 12.66 -18.19
CA TYR A 84 -8.58 12.32 -17.03
C TYR A 84 -8.29 13.19 -15.81
N ALA A 85 -7.04 13.60 -15.62
CA ALA A 85 -6.67 14.53 -14.56
C ALA A 85 -7.41 15.88 -14.71
N LEU A 86 -7.73 16.32 -15.94
CA LEU A 86 -8.52 17.53 -16.16
C LEU A 86 -9.95 17.41 -15.61
N GLU A 87 -10.58 16.24 -15.74
CA GLU A 87 -11.92 16.00 -15.21
C GLU A 87 -11.95 15.98 -13.68
N LEU A 88 -10.82 15.63 -13.06
CA LEU A 88 -10.66 15.53 -11.61
C LEU A 88 -10.04 16.79 -10.99
N ARG A 89 -9.64 17.79 -11.77
CA ARG A 89 -8.85 18.95 -11.32
C ARG A 89 -9.42 19.72 -10.12
N ASN A 90 -10.74 19.69 -9.93
CA ASN A 90 -11.44 20.35 -8.82
C ASN A 90 -12.04 19.35 -7.81
N LEU A 91 -11.62 18.09 -7.86
CA LEU A 91 -12.02 17.09 -6.90
C LEU A 91 -11.39 17.40 -5.55
N THR A 92 -12.22 17.44 -4.52
CA THR A 92 -11.81 17.43 -3.12
C THR A 92 -12.43 16.24 -2.40
N LEU A 93 -11.67 15.64 -1.49
CA LEU A 93 -12.13 14.59 -0.60
C LEU A 93 -11.92 15.05 0.84
N GLU A 94 -12.88 14.78 1.70
CA GLU A 94 -12.82 15.02 3.14
C GLU A 94 -13.12 13.71 3.85
N PHE A 95 -12.22 13.31 4.74
CA PHE A 95 -12.38 12.15 5.60
C PHE A 95 -12.51 12.64 7.03
N PHE A 96 -13.56 12.23 7.72
CA PHE A 96 -13.85 12.69 9.07
C PHE A 96 -14.48 11.59 9.90
N GLU A 97 -14.44 11.77 11.21
CA GLU A 97 -15.01 10.87 12.19
C GLU A 97 -16.19 11.59 12.85
N GLU A 98 -17.32 10.88 12.98
CA GLU A 98 -18.47 11.34 13.73
C GLU A 98 -19.04 10.18 14.56
N LYS A 99 -19.01 10.30 15.89
CA LYS A 99 -19.61 9.36 16.85
C LYS A 99 -19.09 7.91 16.72
N GLY A 100 -17.78 7.76 16.54
CA GLY A 100 -17.07 6.51 16.33
C GLY A 100 -17.18 5.95 14.91
N ILE A 101 -17.77 6.70 13.96
CA ILE A 101 -18.01 6.25 12.60
C ILE A 101 -17.20 7.10 11.62
N TYR A 102 -16.47 6.42 10.74
CA TYR A 102 -15.64 7.05 9.73
C TYR A 102 -16.44 7.34 8.46
N HIS A 103 -16.49 8.62 8.11
CA HIS A 103 -17.24 9.18 6.99
C HIS A 103 -16.33 9.81 5.96
N TYR A 104 -16.79 9.81 4.70
CA TYR A 104 -16.14 10.56 3.64
C TYR A 104 -17.16 11.45 2.93
N ARG A 105 -16.68 12.58 2.44
CA ARG A 105 -17.37 13.45 1.48
C ARG A 105 -16.45 13.71 0.32
N GLY A 106 -16.98 13.67 -0.89
CA GLY A 106 -16.24 14.07 -2.09
C GLY A 106 -17.03 15.10 -2.88
N LYS A 107 -16.34 16.06 -3.47
CA LYS A 107 -16.94 17.11 -4.28
C LYS A 107 -16.15 17.32 -5.56
N LYS A 108 -16.85 17.24 -6.70
CA LYS A 108 -16.30 17.50 -8.04
C LYS A 108 -17.27 18.41 -8.79
N GLY A 109 -16.97 19.71 -8.84
CA GLY A 109 -17.90 20.70 -9.42
C GLY A 109 -19.25 20.69 -8.69
N GLY A 110 -20.34 20.43 -9.43
CA GLY A 110 -21.70 20.31 -8.87
C GLY A 110 -22.05 18.92 -8.32
N THR A 111 -21.17 17.91 -8.48
CA THR A 111 -21.41 16.55 -7.99
C THR A 111 -20.83 16.39 -6.60
N GLU A 112 -21.66 15.96 -5.65
CA GLU A 112 -21.25 15.59 -4.30
C GLU A 112 -21.52 14.12 -4.02
N VAL A 113 -20.61 13.48 -3.29
CA VAL A 113 -20.71 12.10 -2.81
C VAL A 113 -20.54 12.09 -1.31
N PHE A 114 -21.24 11.18 -0.64
CA PHE A 114 -21.11 11.00 0.79
C PHE A 114 -21.28 9.53 1.16
N GLY A 115 -20.52 9.09 2.16
CA GLY A 115 -20.60 7.72 2.62
C GLY A 115 -19.77 7.45 3.87
N GLN A 116 -19.53 6.16 4.10
CA GLN A 116 -18.65 5.64 5.14
C GLN A 116 -17.45 4.97 4.52
N TRP A 117 -16.34 4.91 5.24
CA TRP A 117 -15.17 4.18 4.80
C TRP A 117 -14.60 3.30 5.91
N THR A 118 -13.84 2.30 5.49
CA THR A 118 -13.03 1.48 6.40
C THR A 118 -11.73 1.13 5.72
N VAL A 119 -10.65 1.10 6.50
CA VAL A 119 -9.37 0.53 6.09
C VAL A 119 -9.36 -0.95 6.46
N ILE A 120 -8.94 -1.78 5.51
CA ILE A 120 -8.73 -3.21 5.66
C ILE A 120 -7.28 -3.48 5.28
N THR A 121 -6.62 -4.39 5.97
CA THR A 121 -5.25 -4.78 5.65
C THR A 121 -5.21 -6.27 5.39
N ILE A 122 -4.61 -6.68 4.28
CA ILE A 122 -4.47 -8.08 3.88
C ILE A 122 -2.98 -8.37 3.79
N ARG A 123 -2.51 -9.47 4.37
CA ARG A 123 -1.12 -9.91 4.20
C ARG A 123 -0.92 -10.71 2.93
N TYR A 124 0.14 -10.37 2.19
CA TYR A 124 0.68 -11.22 1.13
C TYR A 124 2.13 -11.53 1.48
N GLY A 125 2.39 -12.78 1.90
CA GLY A 125 3.63 -13.12 2.58
C GLY A 125 3.71 -12.40 3.93
N ASP A 126 4.83 -11.73 4.19
CA ASP A 126 5.08 -11.00 5.44
C ASP A 126 4.66 -9.53 5.40
N GLU A 127 4.27 -9.01 4.23
CA GLU A 127 3.95 -7.60 4.03
C GLU A 127 2.44 -7.35 4.15
N PRO A 128 2.03 -6.37 4.99
CA PRO A 128 0.63 -5.92 5.05
C PRO A 128 0.31 -4.97 3.90
N PHE A 129 -0.73 -5.28 3.14
CA PHE A 129 -1.24 -4.44 2.06
C PHE A 129 -2.55 -3.76 2.49
N PRO A 130 -2.55 -2.44 2.68
CA PRO A 130 -3.74 -1.69 3.06
C PRO A 130 -4.63 -1.36 1.86
N PHE A 131 -5.93 -1.51 2.09
CA PHE A 131 -7.01 -1.18 1.18
C PHE A 131 -8.03 -0.30 1.90
N ILE A 132 -8.68 0.58 1.16
CA ILE A 132 -9.83 1.35 1.61
C ILE A 132 -11.09 0.87 0.90
N ARG A 133 -12.16 0.69 1.68
CA ARG A 133 -13.48 0.35 1.18
C ARG A 133 -14.41 1.51 1.40
N PHE A 134 -15.14 1.90 0.35
CA PHE A 134 -16.13 2.96 0.39
C PHE A 134 -17.55 2.38 0.39
N VAL A 135 -18.32 2.71 1.42
CA VAL A 135 -19.75 2.41 1.50
C VAL A 135 -20.54 3.67 1.20
N ARG A 136 -21.02 3.76 -0.04
CA ARG A 136 -21.82 4.89 -0.52
C ARG A 136 -23.12 5.06 0.28
N ARG A 137 -23.44 6.30 0.64
CA ARG A 137 -24.75 6.69 1.20
C ARG A 137 -25.52 7.58 0.23
N THR A 138 -24.87 8.56 -0.40
CA THR A 138 -25.46 9.43 -1.43
C THR A 138 -24.48 9.73 -2.56
N GLY A 139 -24.99 10.21 -3.70
CA GLY A 139 -24.19 10.51 -4.89
C GLY A 139 -23.79 9.26 -5.69
N PRO A 140 -22.89 9.39 -6.68
CA PRO A 140 -22.24 8.25 -7.35
C PRO A 140 -21.28 7.48 -6.43
N GLU A 141 -20.90 6.26 -6.84
CA GLU A 141 -19.84 5.51 -6.17
C GLU A 141 -18.50 6.25 -6.31
N LEU A 142 -17.77 6.39 -5.19
CA LEU A 142 -16.52 7.14 -5.20
C LEU A 142 -15.48 6.51 -6.14
N GLU A 143 -15.41 5.18 -6.19
CA GLU A 143 -14.54 4.45 -7.13
C GLU A 143 -14.83 4.82 -8.58
N LYS A 144 -16.12 4.92 -8.96
CA LYS A 144 -16.51 5.38 -10.30
C LYS A 144 -16.13 6.84 -10.53
N LEU A 145 -16.30 7.69 -9.52
CA LEU A 145 -15.93 9.10 -9.62
C LEU A 145 -14.41 9.26 -9.83
N LEU A 146 -13.61 8.43 -9.17
CA LEU A 146 -12.14 8.46 -9.23
C LEU A 146 -11.56 7.76 -10.46
N PHE A 147 -12.17 6.66 -10.90
CA PHE A 147 -11.52 5.72 -11.80
C PHE A 147 -12.37 5.26 -12.99
N ALA A 148 -13.61 5.71 -13.17
CA ALA A 148 -14.40 5.37 -14.36
C ALA A 148 -14.13 6.34 -15.51
N ALA A 149 -13.95 5.78 -16.71
CA ALA A 149 -13.59 6.50 -17.94
C ALA A 149 -14.79 6.99 -18.75
N THR A 150 -15.94 6.33 -18.62
CA THR A 150 -17.08 6.45 -19.53
C THR A 150 -18.41 6.21 -18.81
N GLU A 151 -19.51 6.67 -19.42
CA GLU A 151 -20.90 6.46 -18.95
C GLU A 151 -21.24 4.98 -18.72
N ASP A 152 -20.54 4.05 -19.39
CA ASP A 152 -20.70 2.60 -19.26
C ASP A 152 -20.08 2.01 -17.98
N GLY A 153 -19.41 2.82 -17.16
CA GLY A 153 -18.88 2.41 -15.85
C GLY A 153 -17.63 1.52 -15.89
N ARG A 154 -16.92 1.46 -17.03
CA ARG A 154 -15.66 0.73 -17.14
C ARG A 154 -14.49 1.51 -16.52
N ALA A 155 -13.69 0.80 -15.75
CA ALA A 155 -12.49 1.31 -15.11
C ALA A 155 -11.40 1.73 -16.13
N LEU A 156 -10.81 2.89 -15.89
CA LEU A 156 -9.70 3.47 -16.64
C LEU A 156 -8.48 2.54 -16.68
N GLY A 157 -7.80 2.44 -17.83
CA GLY A 157 -6.47 1.78 -17.96
C GLY A 157 -6.44 0.27 -17.70
N LEU A 158 -7.61 -0.36 -17.62
CA LEU A 158 -7.76 -1.72 -17.10
C LEU A 158 -8.48 -2.67 -18.08
N SER A 159 -8.79 -2.20 -19.29
CA SER A 159 -9.46 -2.98 -20.35
C SER A 159 -8.67 -4.21 -20.82
N SER A 160 -7.36 -4.26 -20.56
CA SER A 160 -6.47 -5.35 -20.92
C SER A 160 -5.87 -6.10 -19.71
N ALA A 161 -6.22 -5.71 -18.48
CA ALA A 161 -5.73 -6.36 -17.27
C ALA A 161 -6.53 -7.65 -16.96
N PRO A 162 -5.92 -8.84 -16.95
CA PRO A 162 -6.64 -10.07 -16.65
C PRO A 162 -7.15 -10.10 -15.20
N GLY A 163 -8.45 -10.43 -15.03
CA GLY A 163 -9.07 -10.66 -13.72
C GLY A 163 -9.82 -9.48 -13.11
N LEU A 164 -10.25 -8.50 -13.91
CA LEU A 164 -10.91 -7.27 -13.44
C LEU A 164 -12.25 -7.48 -12.76
N ASP A 165 -12.97 -8.57 -13.07
CA ASP A 165 -14.29 -8.85 -12.50
C ASP A 165 -14.29 -9.03 -10.97
N ALA A 166 -13.10 -9.06 -10.34
CA ALA A 166 -12.92 -9.24 -8.90
C ALA A 166 -12.20 -8.09 -8.16
N ALA A 167 -11.64 -7.09 -8.85
CA ALA A 167 -10.86 -6.03 -8.20
C ALA A 167 -11.76 -4.86 -7.76
N ARG A 168 -12.40 -4.99 -6.59
CA ARG A 168 -13.22 -3.94 -5.95
C ARG A 168 -12.50 -3.18 -4.84
N ASP A 169 -11.28 -3.57 -4.49
CA ASP A 169 -10.59 -2.97 -3.36
C ASP A 169 -9.56 -1.93 -3.85
N VAL A 170 -9.70 -0.69 -3.37
CA VAL A 170 -8.79 0.42 -3.68
C VAL A 170 -7.62 0.36 -2.70
N SER A 171 -6.39 0.22 -3.19
CA SER A 171 -5.22 0.32 -2.31
C SER A 171 -5.02 1.75 -1.85
N ILE A 172 -4.55 1.91 -0.63
CA ILE A 172 -4.35 3.22 -0.01
C ILE A 172 -2.93 3.36 0.51
N SER A 173 -2.28 4.47 0.19
CA SER A 173 -1.06 4.91 0.85
C SER A 173 -1.23 6.36 1.25
N VAL A 174 -0.83 6.70 2.47
CA VAL A 174 -1.04 8.03 3.01
C VAL A 174 0.14 8.44 3.88
N THR A 175 0.60 9.67 3.68
CA THR A 175 1.56 10.40 4.50
C THR A 175 0.86 11.65 5.03
N PRO A 176 1.48 12.42 5.95
CA PRO A 176 0.88 13.66 6.45
C PRO A 176 0.52 14.68 5.36
N ASP A 177 1.16 14.64 4.19
CA ASP A 177 1.02 15.61 3.10
C ASP A 177 0.45 15.03 1.80
N ARG A 178 0.51 13.70 1.61
CA ARG A 178 0.08 13.02 0.39
C ARG A 178 -0.89 11.89 0.68
N LEU A 179 -1.87 11.74 -0.21
CA LEU A 179 -2.76 10.58 -0.27
C LEU A 179 -2.69 10.00 -1.67
N TYR A 180 -2.55 8.68 -1.72
CA TYR A 180 -2.57 7.89 -2.94
C TYR A 180 -3.71 6.87 -2.84
N LEU A 181 -4.65 6.94 -3.78
CA LEU A 181 -5.69 5.95 -3.97
C LEU A 181 -5.43 5.25 -5.29
N THR A 182 -5.19 3.94 -5.25
CA THR A 182 -4.85 3.20 -6.47
C THR A 182 -5.83 2.06 -6.69
N MET A 183 -6.38 2.00 -7.90
CA MET A 183 -7.15 0.86 -8.35
C MET A 183 -6.25 -0.02 -9.21
N HIS A 184 -5.92 -1.21 -8.69
CA HIS A 184 -5.02 -2.15 -9.33
C HIS A 184 -5.78 -3.27 -10.05
N GLY A 185 -5.09 -3.93 -10.99
CA GLY A 185 -5.46 -5.26 -11.45
C GLY A 185 -5.18 -6.33 -10.38
N LYS A 186 -5.25 -7.61 -10.79
CA LYS A 186 -5.01 -8.74 -9.88
C LYS A 186 -3.59 -8.71 -9.29
N MET A 187 -3.46 -9.10 -8.02
CA MET A 187 -2.15 -9.39 -7.41
C MET A 187 -1.49 -10.57 -8.13
N GLN A 188 -0.26 -10.40 -8.58
CA GLN A 188 0.52 -11.41 -9.31
C GLN A 188 1.82 -11.71 -8.55
N SER A 189 2.20 -12.98 -8.49
CA SER A 189 3.51 -13.37 -7.95
C SER A 189 4.55 -13.22 -9.06
N GLY A 190 5.58 -12.40 -8.83
CA GLY A 190 6.74 -12.25 -9.70
C GLY A 190 8.03 -12.73 -9.01
N PRO A 191 9.18 -12.72 -9.73
CA PRO A 191 10.48 -13.12 -9.18
C PRO A 191 10.95 -12.25 -8.01
N ALA A 192 10.46 -11.00 -7.92
CA ALA A 192 10.78 -10.04 -6.87
C ALA A 192 9.73 -10.01 -5.74
N GLY A 193 8.77 -10.95 -5.72
CA GLY A 193 7.68 -10.99 -4.75
C GLY A 193 6.31 -10.68 -5.36
N TRP A 194 5.35 -10.32 -4.51
CA TRP A 194 3.99 -10.00 -4.93
C TRP A 194 3.93 -8.59 -5.54
N VAL A 195 3.38 -8.48 -6.75
CA VAL A 195 3.25 -7.22 -7.50
C VAL A 195 1.82 -7.07 -7.99
N GLN A 196 1.25 -5.87 -7.85
CA GLN A 196 -0.05 -5.55 -8.42
C GLN A 196 0.11 -5.15 -9.88
N SER A 197 -0.64 -5.79 -10.79
CA SER A 197 -0.52 -5.52 -12.22
C SER A 197 -1.30 -4.27 -12.63
N GLY A 198 -0.63 -3.38 -13.36
CA GLY A 198 -1.22 -2.14 -13.89
C GLY A 198 -1.93 -1.28 -12.84
N GLY A 199 -2.77 -0.39 -13.32
CA GLY A 199 -3.72 0.34 -12.48
C GLY A 199 -3.72 1.84 -12.71
N VAL A 200 -4.65 2.49 -12.01
CA VAL A 200 -4.83 3.93 -12.02
C VAL A 200 -4.63 4.45 -10.61
N ARG A 201 -3.68 5.36 -10.47
CA ARG A 201 -3.33 5.97 -9.19
C ARG A 201 -3.73 7.43 -9.20
N CYS A 202 -4.61 7.80 -8.28
CA CYS A 202 -4.98 9.17 -8.01
C CYS A 202 -4.11 9.74 -6.88
N TYR A 203 -3.56 10.92 -7.11
CA TYR A 203 -2.70 11.65 -6.21
C TYR A 203 -3.45 12.82 -5.60
N PHE A 204 -3.33 12.98 -4.29
CA PHE A 204 -3.93 14.09 -3.56
C PHE A 204 -2.91 14.77 -2.66
N GLU A 205 -3.06 16.07 -2.49
CA GLU A 205 -2.34 16.87 -1.51
C GLU A 205 -3.26 17.25 -0.35
N ARG A 206 -2.70 17.31 0.86
CA ARG A 206 -3.46 17.76 2.03
C ARG A 206 -3.77 19.26 1.93
N VAL A 207 -5.02 19.62 2.18
CA VAL A 207 -5.42 21.02 2.34
C VAL A 207 -5.09 21.43 3.77
N LYS A 208 -4.14 22.36 3.93
CA LYS A 208 -3.85 22.98 5.23
C LYS A 208 -4.96 23.98 5.53
N GLU A 209 -5.64 23.81 6.65
CA GLU A 209 -6.59 24.81 7.18
C GLU A 209 -5.85 26.01 7.79
#